data_AF-A0A661BL71-F1
#
_entry.id   AF-A0A661BL71-F1
#
_cell.length_a   1.000
_cell.length_b   1.000
_cell.length_c   1.000
_cell.angle_alpha   90.00
_cell.angle_beta   90.00
_cell.angle_gamma   90.00
#
_symmetry.space_group_name_H-M   'P 1'
#
loop_
_entity.id
_entity.type
_entity.pdbx_description
1 polymer ?
#
loop_
_entity_poly.entity_id
_entity_poly.type
_entity_poly.pdbx_seq_one_letter_code
_entity_poly.pdbx_strand_id
1 'polypeptide(L)'
;SQDLGDARKDYKQGLVMRARDPKEIHSSGLDEPRFYPDAEWCRVIEMFCPSCASLIEVEYLPPGHPLTHDIDLDIDALKKAAEMEYK
;
A
#
# COMPACT_ATOMS: atom_id res chain seq x y z
N SER A 1 -16.67 4.30 -7.43
CA SER A 1 -15.44 4.53 -6.65
C SER A 1 -15.84 4.98 -5.25
N GLN A 2 -15.06 4.61 -4.23
CA GLN A 2 -15.26 5.01 -2.84
C GLN A 2 -14.29 6.16 -2.52
N ASP A 3 -14.72 7.11 -1.69
CA ASP A 3 -13.85 8.16 -1.15
C ASP A 3 -12.93 7.59 -0.05
N LEU A 4 -11.62 7.86 -0.16
CA LEU A 4 -10.58 7.40 0.76
C LEU A 4 -10.14 8.48 1.76
N GLY A 5 -10.61 9.71 1.62
CA GLY A 5 -10.30 10.84 2.52
C GLY A 5 -9.58 12.01 1.84
N ASP A 6 -9.10 12.93 2.66
CA ASP A 6 -8.39 14.14 2.21
C ASP A 6 -7.04 13.76 1.57
N ALA A 7 -6.82 14.20 0.32
CA ALA A 7 -5.59 13.96 -0.45
C ALA A 7 -4.34 14.63 0.15
N ARG A 8 -4.48 15.45 1.20
CA ARG A 8 -3.38 15.99 2.00
C ARG A 8 -2.93 15.06 3.13
N LYS A 9 -3.61 13.94 3.31
CA LYS A 9 -3.26 12.90 4.29
C LYS A 9 -2.83 11.64 3.56
N ASP A 10 -2.17 10.78 4.30
CA ASP A 10 -1.85 9.43 3.85
C ASP A 10 -3.14 8.68 3.45
N TYR A 11 -3.26 8.37 2.16
CA TYR A 11 -4.43 7.68 1.59
C TYR A 11 -4.64 6.30 2.20
N LYS A 12 -3.59 5.69 2.77
CA LYS A 12 -3.65 4.37 3.42
C LYS A 12 -4.57 4.37 4.62
N GLN A 13 -4.83 5.54 5.25
CA GLN A 13 -5.78 5.68 6.36
C GLN A 13 -7.22 5.32 5.98
N GLY A 14 -7.57 5.40 4.68
CA GLY A 14 -8.89 5.05 4.16
C GLY A 14 -9.03 3.58 3.70
N LEU A 15 -7.98 2.77 3.83
CA LEU A 15 -7.94 1.41 3.30
C LEU A 15 -8.16 0.34 4.38
N VAL A 16 -8.58 -0.84 3.94
CA VAL A 16 -8.65 -2.05 4.78
C VAL A 16 -7.34 -2.82 4.62
N MET A 17 -6.70 -3.15 5.73
CA MET A 17 -5.36 -3.74 5.71
C MET A 17 -5.37 -5.19 6.17
N ARG A 18 -4.52 -6.01 5.56
CA ARG A 18 -4.26 -7.38 5.97
C ARG A 18 -2.76 -7.66 5.93
N ALA A 19 -2.15 -7.95 7.09
CA ALA A 19 -0.80 -8.47 7.17
C ALA A 19 -0.83 -9.98 6.95
N ARG A 20 -0.09 -10.47 5.95
CA ARG A 20 -0.02 -11.88 5.56
C ARG A 20 1.35 -12.46 5.82
N ASP A 21 1.37 -13.76 6.07
CA ASP A 21 2.62 -14.52 6.05
C ASP A 21 3.10 -14.61 4.58
N PRO A 22 4.37 -14.29 4.27
CA PRO A 22 4.90 -14.38 2.91
C PRO A 22 4.70 -15.76 2.25
N LYS A 23 4.60 -16.84 3.05
CA LYS A 23 4.32 -18.21 2.57
C LYS A 23 2.96 -18.36 1.89
N GLU A 24 1.99 -17.52 2.24
CA GLU A 24 0.65 -17.56 1.62
C GLU A 24 0.65 -16.98 0.19
N ILE A 25 1.72 -16.28 -0.20
CA ILE A 25 1.80 -15.51 -1.45
C ILE A 25 2.87 -16.11 -2.35
N HIS A 26 4.06 -16.34 -1.79
CA HIS A 26 5.20 -16.87 -2.52
C HIS A 26 5.24 -18.39 -2.41
N SER A 27 4.67 -19.07 -3.40
CA SER A 27 4.89 -20.49 -3.58
C SER A 27 6.08 -20.72 -4.51
N SER A 28 7.04 -21.54 -4.08
CA SER A 28 8.09 -22.07 -4.96
C SER A 28 7.60 -23.24 -5.82
N GLY A 29 6.43 -23.83 -5.51
CA GLY A 29 5.96 -25.09 -6.12
C GLY A 29 6.88 -26.29 -5.85
N LEU A 30 7.91 -26.11 -5.02
CA LEU A 30 8.94 -27.09 -4.68
C LEU A 30 9.03 -27.18 -3.15
N ASP A 31 9.29 -28.38 -2.64
CA ASP A 31 9.46 -28.60 -1.20
C ASP A 31 10.70 -27.89 -0.65
N GLU A 32 11.80 -27.88 -1.42
CA GLU A 32 13.03 -27.13 -1.14
C GLU A 32 13.78 -26.79 -2.45
N PRO A 33 14.55 -25.69 -2.49
CA PRO A 33 14.65 -24.66 -1.47
C PRO A 33 13.41 -23.76 -1.43
N ARG A 34 13.09 -23.23 -0.26
CA ARG A 34 11.97 -22.31 -0.06
C ARG A 34 12.35 -20.89 -0.51
N PHE A 35 11.62 -20.34 -1.47
CA PHE A 35 11.86 -19.02 -2.06
C PHE A 35 10.88 -17.95 -1.56
N TYR A 36 10.74 -17.83 -0.24
CA TYR A 36 9.91 -16.82 0.39
C TYR A 36 10.64 -16.16 1.57
N PRO A 37 10.35 -14.88 1.90
CA PRO A 37 10.90 -14.22 3.08
C PRO A 37 10.51 -14.90 4.39
N ASP A 38 11.39 -14.86 5.40
CA ASP A 38 11.07 -15.30 6.76
C ASP A 38 9.99 -14.38 7.38
N ALA A 39 8.93 -14.97 7.93
CA ALA A 39 7.78 -14.26 8.48
C ALA A 39 8.10 -13.49 9.78
N GLU A 40 9.17 -13.85 10.47
CA GLU A 40 9.68 -13.08 11.63
C GLU A 40 10.44 -11.83 11.19
N TRP A 41 10.88 -11.78 9.93
CA TRP A 41 11.66 -10.67 9.37
C TRP A 41 10.80 -9.75 8.51
N CYS A 42 9.73 -10.27 7.90
CA CYS A 42 8.92 -9.55 6.94
C CYS A 42 7.46 -10.02 6.96
N ARG A 43 6.54 -9.07 6.92
CA ARG A 43 5.11 -9.29 6.64
C ARG A 43 4.76 -8.60 5.33
N VAL A 44 3.85 -9.22 4.58
CA VAL A 44 3.27 -8.62 3.38
C VAL A 44 1.96 -7.96 3.78
N ILE A 45 1.91 -6.63 3.78
CA ILE A 45 0.75 -5.85 4.17
C ILE A 45 0.01 -5.47 2.90
N GLU A 46 -1.12 -6.11 2.66
CA GLU A 46 -2.02 -5.82 1.55
C GLU A 46 -3.07 -4.81 1.99
N MET A 47 -3.25 -3.75 1.19
CA MET A 47 -4.17 -2.66 1.49
C MET A 47 -5.24 -2.54 0.40
N PHE A 48 -6.50 -2.66 0.78
CA PHE A 48 -7.62 -2.83 -0.13
C PHE A 48 -8.63 -1.68 -0.04
N CYS A 49 -9.29 -1.40 -1.16
CA CYS A 49 -10.47 -0.54 -1.19
C CYS A 49 -11.61 -1.17 -0.38
N PRO A 50 -12.20 -0.45 0.60
CA PRO A 50 -13.24 -0.99 1.47
C PRO A 50 -14.55 -1.33 0.75
N SER A 51 -14.82 -0.74 -0.42
CA SER A 51 -16.08 -0.94 -1.14
C SER A 51 -16.07 -2.15 -2.09
N CYS A 52 -14.93 -2.43 -2.73
CA CYS A 52 -14.85 -3.42 -3.81
C CYS A 52 -13.70 -4.42 -3.67
N ALA A 53 -12.91 -4.31 -2.59
CA ALA A 53 -11.75 -5.17 -2.32
C ALA A 53 -10.67 -5.16 -3.41
N SER A 54 -10.61 -4.12 -4.24
CA SER A 54 -9.46 -3.91 -5.14
C SER A 54 -8.19 -3.73 -4.29
N LEU A 55 -7.13 -4.45 -4.62
CA LEU A 55 -5.81 -4.28 -4.02
C LEU A 55 -5.22 -2.96 -4.51
N ILE A 56 -5.02 -2.02 -3.60
CA ILE A 56 -4.55 -0.66 -3.91
C ILE A 56 -3.04 -0.56 -3.73
N GLU A 57 -2.50 -1.11 -2.65
CA GLU A 57 -1.08 -1.02 -2.31
C GLU A 57 -0.60 -2.29 -1.58
N VAL A 58 0.70 -2.59 -1.68
CA VAL A 58 1.34 -3.70 -0.96
C VAL A 58 2.70 -3.28 -0.40
N GLU A 59 2.89 -3.46 0.90
CA GLU A 59 4.17 -3.20 1.55
C GLU A 59 4.79 -4.46 2.16
N TYR A 60 6.11 -4.59 2.01
CA TYR A 60 6.91 -5.63 2.66
C TYR A 60 7.69 -4.99 3.80
N LEU A 61 7.23 -5.19 5.03
CA LEU A 61 7.77 -4.51 6.19
C LEU A 61 8.11 -5.49 7.32
N PRO A 62 9.18 -5.21 8.09
CA PRO A 62 9.42 -5.93 9.34
C PRO A 62 8.25 -5.77 10.32
N PRO A 63 7.93 -6.80 11.13
CA PRO A 63 6.92 -6.69 12.17
C PRO A 63 7.17 -5.48 13.09
N GLY A 64 6.14 -4.62 13.24
CA GLY A 64 6.20 -3.41 14.06
C GLY A 64 6.77 -2.16 13.39
N HIS A 65 7.31 -2.28 12.16
CA HIS A 65 7.69 -1.11 11.37
C HIS A 65 6.45 -0.27 11.02
N PRO A 66 6.50 1.08 11.09
CA PRO A 66 5.39 1.92 10.66
C PRO A 66 5.12 1.79 9.15
N LEU A 67 3.88 1.97 8.72
CA LEU A 67 3.58 2.06 7.28
C LEU A 67 4.29 3.27 6.67
N THR A 68 4.74 3.11 5.43
CA THR A 68 5.37 4.22 4.71
C THR A 68 4.33 5.25 4.29
N HIS A 69 4.63 6.54 4.50
CA HIS A 69 3.89 7.62 3.83
C HIS A 69 4.60 7.90 2.51
N ASP A 70 4.14 7.23 1.45
CA ASP A 70 4.78 7.15 0.14
C ASP A 70 4.36 8.28 -0.81
N ILE A 71 3.16 8.84 -0.63
CA ILE A 71 2.62 9.92 -1.45
C ILE A 71 2.25 11.11 -0.56
N ASP A 72 3.02 12.19 -0.68
CA ASP A 72 2.74 13.48 -0.05
C ASP A 72 2.67 14.57 -1.14
N LEU A 73 1.46 15.09 -1.39
CA LEU A 73 1.20 15.98 -2.52
C LEU A 73 1.09 17.44 -2.07
N ASP A 74 1.81 18.33 -2.75
CA ASP A 74 1.51 19.76 -2.72
C ASP A 74 0.29 20.06 -3.61
N ILE A 75 -0.90 19.86 -3.02
CA ILE A 75 -2.18 20.05 -3.71
C ILE A 75 -2.36 21.49 -4.21
N ASP A 76 -1.84 22.49 -3.50
CA ASP A 76 -2.00 23.90 -3.88
C ASP A 76 -1.12 24.24 -5.08
N ALA A 77 0.12 23.77 -5.10
CA ALA A 77 1.01 23.91 -6.26
C ALA A 77 0.45 23.20 -7.49
N LEU A 78 -0.09 21.98 -7.33
CA LEU A 78 -0.70 21.23 -8.44
C LEU A 78 -1.89 21.95 -9.05
N LYS A 79 -2.79 22.50 -8.22
CA LYS A 79 -3.93 23.29 -8.70
C LYS A 79 -3.48 24.53 -9.48
N LYS A 80 -2.50 25.26 -8.93
CA LYS A 80 -1.93 26.44 -9.60
C LYS A 80 -1.30 26.09 -10.94
N ALA A 81 -0.55 24.99 -11.02
CA ALA A 81 0.08 24.55 -12.26
C ALA A 81 -0.97 24.20 -13.33
N ALA A 82 -2.01 23.45 -12.96
CA ALA A 82 -3.11 23.11 -13.86
C ALA A 82 -3.81 24.36 -14.40
N GLU A 83 -4.10 25.36 -13.56
CA GLU A 83 -4.73 26.61 -13.99
C GLU A 83 -3.86 27.44 -14.95
N MET A 84 -2.53 27.34 -14.84
CA MET A 84 -1.59 28.03 -15.74
C MET A 84 -1.48 27.36 -17.10
N GLU A 85 -1.62 26.04 -17.18
CA GLU A 85 -1.54 25.28 -18.44
C GLU A 85 -2.78 25.49 -19.33
N TYR A 86 -3.93 25.81 -18.73
CA TYR A 86 -5.17 26.13 -19.44
C TYR A 86 -5.39 27.64 -19.68
N LYS A 87 -4.37 28.48 -19.46
CA LYS A 87 -4.34 29.91 -19.83
C LYS A 87 -3.39 30.16 -20.98
#